data_AF-A0A7K0WZL4-F1
#
_entry.id   AF-A0A7K0WZL4-F1
#
_cell.length_a   1.000
_cell.length_b   1.000
_cell.length_c   1.000
_cell.angle_alpha   90.00
_cell.angle_beta   90.00
_cell.angle_gamma   90.00
#
_symmetry.space_group_name_H-M   'P 1'
#
loop_
_entity.id
_entity.type
_entity.pdbx_description
1 polymer ?
#
loop_
_entity_poly.entity_id
_entity_poly.type
_entity_poly.pdbx_seq_one_letter_code
_entity_poly.pdbx_strand_id
1 'polypeptide(L)'
;MELHQVPPGQGRPGHRPLLADHQAREDRLRHREGPRRVTRFTAGTEASAVITASREEVWALLEDPDAIAEMTPFVKRITADGDHWTWELGGIEVLGKSVSPVFTERMDFDEPSRIEFTHDPPAGRTERSAVEGWYDLAEHDEGTLLRTSLEICLDLPLPRLSSKAVTATMKGVVGKMGDRFADNLLARLGAREV
;
A
#
# COMPACT_ATOMS: atom_id res chain seq x y z
N MET A 1 -2.29 -73.78 63.91
CA MET A 1 -2.97 -72.46 63.83
C MET A 1 -1.93 -71.49 63.31
N GLU A 2 -1.99 -70.81 62.18
CA GLU A 2 -2.97 -70.52 61.12
C GLU A 2 -2.10 -70.12 59.90
N LEU A 3 -2.19 -70.81 58.76
CA LEU A 3 -2.76 -70.30 57.49
C LEU A 3 -3.10 -68.80 57.46
N HIS A 4 -2.38 -68.01 56.64
CA HIS A 4 -2.89 -66.90 55.79
C HIS A 4 -1.67 -66.18 55.17
N GLN A 5 -1.65 -65.65 53.95
CA GLN A 5 -2.47 -65.77 52.75
C GLN A 5 -1.67 -64.99 51.68
N VAL A 6 -1.69 -65.48 50.44
CA VAL A 6 -1.29 -64.75 49.23
C VAL A 6 -2.31 -63.63 48.97
N PRO A 7 -1.93 -62.44 48.48
CA PRO A 7 -2.83 -61.59 47.74
C PRO A 7 -2.72 -61.84 46.22
N PRO A 8 -3.82 -62.20 45.52
CA PRO A 8 -3.94 -62.19 44.07
C PRO A 8 -4.72 -60.96 43.56
N GLY A 9 -4.54 -60.63 42.27
CA GLY A 9 -5.43 -59.74 41.49
C GLY A 9 -4.68 -58.68 40.67
N GLN A 10 -4.23 -58.96 39.44
CA GLN A 10 -4.95 -58.82 38.15
C GLN A 10 -5.38 -57.39 37.78
N GLY A 11 -4.83 -56.87 36.67
CA GLY A 11 -5.32 -55.65 36.03
C GLY A 11 -4.54 -55.17 34.78
N ARG A 12 -4.51 -55.98 33.71
CA ARG A 12 -4.55 -55.61 32.27
C ARG A 12 -3.55 -54.62 31.60
N PRO A 13 -3.35 -54.75 30.26
CA PRO A 13 -2.35 -54.04 29.47
C PRO A 13 -2.87 -52.68 28.98
N GLY A 14 -1.99 -51.70 28.81
CA GLY A 14 -2.42 -50.42 28.26
C GLY A 14 -1.30 -49.48 27.89
N HIS A 15 -1.14 -49.30 26.58
CA HIS A 15 -0.85 -48.02 25.93
C HIS A 15 0.49 -47.33 26.21
N ARG A 16 1.44 -47.70 25.35
CA ARG A 16 2.36 -46.78 24.66
C ARG A 16 1.66 -45.43 24.36
N PRO A 17 2.16 -44.27 24.82
CA PRO A 17 1.63 -42.99 24.38
C PRO A 17 2.02 -42.76 22.91
N LEU A 18 1.07 -43.00 22.01
CA LEU A 18 1.01 -42.43 20.67
C LEU A 18 0.68 -40.93 20.79
N LEU A 19 1.61 -40.13 21.31
CA LEU A 19 1.41 -38.67 21.45
C LEU A 19 2.73 -37.90 21.25
N ALA A 20 3.64 -38.42 20.42
CA ALA A 20 4.82 -37.68 19.97
C ALA A 20 4.86 -37.44 18.45
N ASP A 21 4.01 -38.12 17.67
CA ASP A 21 4.05 -38.05 16.19
C ASP A 21 3.15 -36.97 15.58
N HIS A 22 2.23 -36.37 16.35
CA HIS A 22 1.33 -35.34 15.81
C HIS A 22 1.97 -33.95 15.78
N GLN A 23 2.69 -33.55 16.83
CA GLN A 23 3.43 -32.27 16.87
C GLN A 23 4.60 -32.25 15.87
N ALA A 24 5.32 -33.38 15.71
CA ALA A 24 6.41 -33.48 14.75
C ALA A 24 5.94 -33.45 13.28
N ARG A 25 4.68 -33.79 13.00
CA ARG A 25 4.07 -33.65 11.66
C ARG A 25 3.56 -32.23 11.40
N GLU A 26 3.03 -31.55 12.41
CA GLU A 26 2.59 -30.15 12.29
C GLU A 26 3.79 -29.19 12.12
N ASP A 27 4.91 -29.42 12.81
CA ASP A 27 6.12 -28.61 12.63
C ASP A 27 6.76 -28.81 11.25
N ARG A 28 6.68 -30.00 10.67
CA ARG A 28 7.16 -30.25 9.29
C ARG A 28 6.27 -29.63 8.21
N LEU A 29 4.98 -29.41 8.50
CA LEU A 29 4.07 -28.69 7.60
C LEU A 29 4.26 -27.17 7.68
N ARG A 30 4.74 -26.65 8.81
CA ARG A 30 5.09 -25.23 8.99
C ARG A 30 6.44 -24.83 8.40
N HIS A 31 7.28 -25.80 8.02
CA HIS A 31 8.66 -25.58 7.53
C HIS A 31 8.83 -25.79 6.01
N ARG A 32 7.79 -25.56 5.21
CA ARG A 32 7.86 -25.71 3.75
C ARG A 32 7.37 -24.53 2.93
N GLU A 33 7.42 -23.33 3.48
CA GLU A 33 7.39 -22.10 2.69
C GLU A 33 8.76 -21.45 2.76
N GLY A 34 9.65 -21.80 1.81
CA GLY A 34 10.81 -20.97 1.53
C GLY A 34 10.35 -19.55 1.18
N PRO A 35 11.23 -18.52 1.28
CA PRO A 35 10.84 -17.13 1.04
C PRO A 35 10.11 -17.05 -0.30
N ARG A 36 8.80 -16.75 -0.25
CA ARG A 36 8.00 -16.57 -1.47
C ARG A 36 8.72 -15.48 -2.27
N ARG A 37 9.19 -15.82 -3.48
CA ARG A 37 9.89 -14.84 -4.33
C ARG A 37 8.94 -13.67 -4.57
N VAL A 38 9.31 -12.52 -4.02
CA VAL A 38 8.64 -11.26 -4.23
C VAL A 38 9.31 -10.59 -5.44
N THR A 39 8.49 -10.06 -6.34
CA THR A 39 8.96 -9.28 -7.49
C THR A 39 8.47 -7.86 -7.34
N ARG A 40 9.36 -6.89 -7.59
CA ARG A 40 9.02 -5.47 -7.68
C ARG A 40 8.47 -5.16 -9.07
N PHE A 41 7.34 -4.47 -9.10
CA PHE A 41 6.68 -3.98 -10.30
C PHE A 41 6.50 -2.47 -10.19
N THR A 42 6.67 -1.77 -11.31
CA THR A 42 6.61 -0.30 -11.35
C THR A 42 5.62 0.15 -12.42
N ALA A 43 4.92 1.25 -12.15
CA ALA A 43 4.13 2.00 -13.12
C ALA A 43 4.15 3.48 -12.74
N GLY A 44 4.21 4.35 -13.73
CA GLY A 44 4.13 5.79 -13.52
C GLY A 44 3.23 6.49 -14.53
N THR A 45 2.90 7.73 -14.21
CA THR A 45 2.11 8.64 -15.04
C THR A 45 2.59 10.06 -14.85
N GLU A 46 2.44 10.87 -15.89
CA GLU A 46 2.59 12.32 -15.85
C GLU A 46 1.33 12.94 -16.45
N ALA A 47 0.91 14.08 -15.92
CA ALA A 47 -0.24 14.83 -16.43
C ALA A 47 0.01 16.33 -16.30
N SER A 48 -0.71 17.10 -17.12
CA SER A 48 -0.69 18.56 -17.07
C SER A 48 -2.05 19.10 -17.48
N ALA A 49 -2.52 20.11 -16.77
CA ALA A 49 -3.77 20.81 -17.05
C ALA A 49 -3.65 22.28 -16.66
N VAL A 50 -4.35 23.17 -17.37
CA VAL A 50 -4.59 24.53 -16.91
C VAL A 50 -5.96 24.54 -16.24
N ILE A 51 -6.02 25.01 -15.00
CA ILE A 51 -7.24 25.05 -14.18
C ILE A 51 -7.58 26.48 -13.81
N THR A 52 -8.86 26.84 -13.82
CA THR A 52 -9.29 28.23 -13.61
C THR A 52 -9.15 28.76 -12.17
N ALA A 53 -8.76 27.91 -11.23
CA ALA A 53 -8.48 28.31 -9.86
C ALA A 53 -7.14 29.04 -9.76
N SER A 54 -7.01 29.88 -8.74
CA SER A 54 -5.73 30.53 -8.41
C SER A 54 -4.72 29.52 -7.89
N ARG A 55 -3.43 29.85 -8.02
CA ARG A 55 -2.35 28.97 -7.59
C ARG A 55 -2.41 28.72 -6.09
N GLU A 56 -2.78 29.72 -5.31
CA GLU A 56 -2.94 29.64 -3.87
C GLU A 56 -4.07 28.68 -3.46
N GLU A 57 -5.21 28.70 -4.17
CA GLU A 57 -6.33 27.78 -3.90
C GLU A 57 -5.96 26.33 -4.19
N VAL A 58 -5.23 26.10 -5.29
CA VAL A 58 -4.75 24.76 -5.67
C VAL A 58 -3.73 24.27 -4.65
N TRP A 59 -2.76 25.13 -4.29
CA TRP A 59 -1.74 24.84 -3.30
C TRP A 59 -2.35 24.44 -1.94
N ALA A 60 -3.33 25.21 -1.45
CA ALA A 60 -3.99 24.95 -0.18
C ALA A 60 -4.66 23.57 -0.09
N LEU A 61 -5.11 23.01 -1.22
CA LEU A 61 -5.64 21.64 -1.26
C LEU A 61 -4.54 20.58 -1.36
N LEU A 62 -3.41 20.89 -2.01
CA LEU A 62 -2.33 19.93 -2.21
C LEU A 62 -1.43 19.78 -0.98
N GLU A 63 -1.33 20.81 -0.14
CA GLU A 63 -0.60 20.76 1.13
C GLU A 63 -1.41 20.13 2.27
N ASP A 64 -2.73 19.94 2.09
CA ASP A 64 -3.61 19.36 3.10
C ASP A 64 -3.75 17.83 2.91
N PRO A 65 -3.18 17.00 3.81
CA PRO A 65 -3.25 15.54 3.70
C PRO A 65 -4.68 15.01 3.78
N ASP A 66 -5.57 15.65 4.52
CA ASP A 66 -6.96 15.21 4.63
C ASP A 66 -7.72 15.52 3.33
N ALA A 67 -7.49 16.71 2.74
CA ALA A 67 -8.06 17.05 1.43
C ALA A 67 -7.58 16.08 0.33
N ILE A 68 -6.28 15.77 0.28
CA ILE A 68 -5.74 14.79 -0.68
C ILE A 68 -6.36 13.40 -0.46
N ALA A 69 -6.50 12.96 0.79
CA ALA A 69 -7.10 11.66 1.11
C ALA A 69 -8.56 11.58 0.64
N GLU A 70 -9.33 12.65 0.83
CA GLU A 70 -10.74 12.72 0.40
C GLU A 70 -10.89 12.72 -1.13
N MET A 71 -9.98 13.37 -1.84
CA MET A 71 -10.03 13.49 -3.30
C MET A 71 -9.50 12.25 -4.03
N THR A 72 -8.66 11.44 -3.38
CA THR A 72 -7.95 10.34 -4.04
C THR A 72 -8.65 8.99 -3.80
N PRO A 73 -9.13 8.29 -4.85
CA PRO A 73 -9.76 6.97 -4.68
C PRO A 73 -8.84 5.95 -4.01
N PHE A 74 -9.44 5.01 -3.27
CA PHE A 74 -8.78 3.92 -2.54
C PHE A 74 -7.92 4.35 -1.35
N VAL A 75 -7.62 5.64 -1.20
CA VAL A 75 -7.00 6.18 0.00
C VAL A 75 -8.02 6.14 1.12
N LYS A 76 -7.67 5.46 2.21
CA LYS A 76 -8.47 5.41 3.44
C LYS A 76 -8.12 6.56 4.36
N ARG A 77 -6.83 6.89 4.42
CA ARG A 77 -6.25 7.88 5.32
C ARG A 77 -4.85 8.26 4.86
N ILE A 78 -4.50 9.51 5.10
CA ILE A 78 -3.13 9.99 5.13
C ILE A 78 -2.89 10.51 6.54
N THR A 79 -1.78 10.13 7.16
CA THR A 79 -1.38 10.62 8.48
C THR A 79 -0.06 11.34 8.35
N ALA A 80 -0.07 12.66 8.58
CA ALA A 80 1.13 13.48 8.59
C ALA A 80 1.79 13.47 9.97
N ASP A 81 3.11 13.28 9.99
CA ASP A 81 4.01 13.49 11.13
C ASP A 81 5.16 14.38 10.63
N GLY A 82 5.01 15.70 10.79
CA GLY A 82 5.91 16.67 10.16
C GLY A 82 5.87 16.57 8.63
N ASP A 83 7.04 16.37 8.03
CA ASP A 83 7.22 16.16 6.60
C ASP A 83 6.99 14.71 6.15
N HIS A 84 6.74 13.76 7.07
CA HIS A 84 6.46 12.37 6.72
C HIS A 84 4.97 12.10 6.64
N TRP A 85 4.49 11.72 5.46
CA TRP A 85 3.10 11.37 5.21
C TRP A 85 2.96 9.87 5.03
N THR A 86 2.20 9.22 5.92
CA THR A 86 1.89 7.80 5.82
C THR A 86 0.54 7.59 5.15
N TRP A 87 0.56 6.91 4.02
CA TRP A 87 -0.61 6.61 3.19
C TRP A 87 -1.12 5.21 3.49
N GLU A 88 -2.43 5.09 3.68
CA GLU A 88 -3.12 3.81 3.82
C GLU A 88 -4.15 3.65 2.70
N LEU A 89 -3.92 2.69 1.81
CA LEU A 89 -4.82 2.39 0.70
C LEU A 89 -5.53 1.05 0.92
N GLY A 90 -6.67 0.85 0.26
CA GLY A 90 -7.31 -0.46 0.21
C GLY A 90 -8.32 -0.64 -0.91
N GLY A 91 -8.72 -1.88 -1.14
CA GLY A 91 -9.68 -2.23 -2.20
C GLY A 91 -9.08 -2.21 -3.61
N ILE A 92 -7.75 -2.27 -3.73
CA ILE A 92 -7.06 -2.36 -5.02
C ILE A 92 -6.94 -3.84 -5.39
N GLU A 93 -7.35 -4.19 -6.61
CA GLU A 93 -7.24 -5.55 -7.15
C GLU A 93 -6.22 -5.60 -8.28
N VAL A 94 -5.19 -6.44 -8.13
CA VAL A 94 -4.16 -6.65 -9.15
C VAL A 94 -4.13 -8.13 -9.54
N LEU A 95 -4.57 -8.44 -10.77
CA LEU A 95 -4.66 -9.81 -11.30
C LEU A 95 -5.33 -10.80 -10.32
N GLY A 96 -6.44 -10.38 -9.71
CA GLY A 96 -7.22 -11.18 -8.76
C GLY A 96 -6.62 -11.30 -7.36
N LYS A 97 -5.61 -10.47 -7.05
CA LYS A 97 -5.07 -10.32 -5.69
C LYS A 97 -5.46 -8.98 -5.12
N SER A 98 -6.09 -9.00 -3.96
CA SER A 98 -6.35 -7.80 -3.18
C SER A 98 -5.05 -7.26 -2.59
N VAL A 99 -4.80 -5.97 -2.78
CA VAL A 99 -3.64 -5.25 -2.25
C VAL A 99 -4.15 -4.09 -1.41
N SER A 100 -3.58 -3.95 -0.22
CA SER A 100 -3.78 -2.77 0.65
C SER A 100 -2.41 -2.16 0.93
N PRO A 101 -1.91 -1.30 0.03
CA PRO A 101 -0.64 -0.61 0.20
C PRO A 101 -0.64 0.22 1.48
N VAL A 102 0.50 0.21 2.17
CA VAL A 102 0.82 1.19 3.21
C VAL A 102 2.25 1.61 2.94
N PHE A 103 2.45 2.91 2.75
CA PHE A 103 3.76 3.47 2.49
C PHE A 103 3.91 4.84 3.15
N THR A 104 5.14 5.22 3.45
CA THR A 104 5.50 6.55 3.95
C THR A 104 6.30 7.30 2.91
N GLU A 105 5.95 8.57 2.73
CA GLU A 105 6.66 9.53 1.90
C GLU A 105 7.23 10.64 2.78
N ARG A 106 8.41 11.16 2.43
CA ARG A 106 8.87 12.47 2.88
C ARG A 106 8.46 13.50 1.85
N MET A 107 7.76 14.53 2.31
CA MET A 107 7.28 15.67 1.54
C MET A 107 8.30 16.81 1.61
N ASP A 108 8.58 17.45 0.49
CA ASP A 108 9.40 18.66 0.39
C ASP A 108 8.55 19.75 -0.30
N PHE A 109 8.39 20.89 0.36
CA PHE A 109 7.51 21.97 -0.07
C PHE A 109 8.34 23.20 -0.41
N ASP A 110 8.33 23.60 -1.69
CA ASP A 110 8.82 24.90 -2.17
C ASP A 110 7.60 25.76 -2.53
N GLU A 111 7.07 26.39 -1.48
CA GLU A 111 5.75 27.01 -1.50
C GLU A 111 5.70 28.29 -2.38
N PRO A 112 4.60 28.55 -3.11
CA PRO A 112 3.47 27.68 -3.42
C PRO A 112 3.62 27.08 -4.84
N SER A 113 4.80 26.58 -5.19
CA SER A 113 5.15 26.26 -6.59
C SER A 113 5.46 24.78 -6.83
N ARG A 114 6.00 24.07 -5.84
CA ARG A 114 6.48 22.71 -6.02
C ARG A 114 6.32 21.90 -4.75
N ILE A 115 5.80 20.69 -4.91
CA ILE A 115 5.79 19.66 -3.87
C ILE A 115 6.52 18.46 -4.46
N GLU A 116 7.58 18.00 -3.80
CA GLU A 116 8.23 16.74 -4.12
C GLU A 116 7.93 15.73 -3.02
N PHE A 117 7.68 14.48 -3.39
CA PHE A 117 7.45 13.43 -2.41
C PHE A 117 8.28 12.21 -2.79
N THR A 118 8.97 11.65 -1.80
CA THR A 118 9.90 10.54 -1.98
C THR A 118 9.62 9.46 -0.96
N HIS A 119 9.69 8.20 -1.36
CA HIS A 119 9.46 7.10 -0.43
C HIS A 119 10.52 7.09 0.68
N ASP A 120 10.07 7.22 1.94
CA ASP A 120 10.94 7.31 3.11
C ASP A 120 10.33 6.51 4.27
N PRO A 121 10.47 5.17 4.27
CA PRO A 121 9.86 4.31 5.26
C PRO A 121 10.51 4.50 6.65
N PRO A 122 9.76 4.32 7.75
CA PRO A 122 10.32 4.40 9.09
C PRO A 122 11.51 3.46 9.30
N ALA A 123 12.48 3.88 10.10
CA ALA A 123 13.69 3.11 10.35
C ALA A 123 13.38 1.67 10.81
N GLY A 124 14.02 0.69 10.16
CA GLY A 124 13.83 -0.74 10.46
C GLY A 124 12.54 -1.36 9.91
N ARG A 125 11.71 -0.60 9.18
CA ARG A 125 10.51 -1.10 8.52
C ARG A 125 10.74 -1.24 7.02
N THR A 126 10.31 -2.36 6.46
CA THR A 126 10.27 -2.57 5.01
C THR A 126 8.83 -2.44 4.53
N GLU A 127 8.62 -1.58 3.56
CA GLU A 127 7.31 -1.40 2.93
C GLU A 127 7.31 -2.06 1.56
N ARG A 128 6.19 -2.74 1.23
CA ARG A 128 6.01 -3.45 -0.04
C ARG A 128 5.47 -2.54 -1.14
N SER A 129 5.29 -1.28 -0.82
CA SER A 129 4.81 -0.24 -1.70
C SER A 129 5.70 0.97 -1.48
N ALA A 130 6.03 1.65 -2.57
CA ALA A 130 6.74 2.90 -2.55
C ALA A 130 6.09 3.78 -3.62
N VAL A 131 5.95 5.06 -3.32
CA VAL A 131 5.45 6.07 -4.24
C VAL A 131 6.40 7.26 -4.16
N GLU A 132 6.68 7.85 -5.30
CA GLU A 132 7.48 9.05 -5.44
C GLU A 132 7.00 9.87 -6.62
N GLY A 133 7.26 11.18 -6.61
CA GLY A 133 6.72 12.07 -7.62
C GLY A 133 6.73 13.52 -7.19
N TRP A 134 5.91 14.31 -7.89
CA TRP A 134 5.84 15.74 -7.64
C TRP A 134 4.56 16.39 -8.17
N TYR A 135 4.24 17.55 -7.61
CA TYR A 135 3.32 18.56 -8.14
C TYR A 135 4.10 19.83 -8.50
N ASP A 136 3.82 20.43 -9.65
CA ASP A 136 4.41 21.70 -10.12
C ASP A 136 3.28 22.65 -10.51
N LEU A 137 3.29 23.84 -9.93
CA LEU A 137 2.27 24.86 -10.09
C LEU A 137 2.93 26.13 -10.64
N ALA A 138 2.41 26.62 -11.76
CA ALA A 138 2.82 27.89 -12.34
C ALA A 138 1.61 28.77 -12.64
N GLU A 139 1.81 30.08 -12.57
CA GLU A 139 0.81 31.05 -13.04
C GLU A 139 0.49 30.83 -14.52
N HIS A 140 -0.77 31.01 -14.89
CA HIS A 140 -1.24 30.99 -16.26
C HIS A 140 -2.31 32.08 -16.45
N ASP A 141 -2.43 32.63 -17.67
CA ASP A 141 -3.37 33.73 -17.94
C ASP A 141 -4.84 33.38 -17.63
N GLU A 142 -5.16 32.08 -17.64
CA GLU A 142 -6.49 31.54 -17.35
C GLU A 142 -6.62 30.91 -15.96
N GLY A 143 -5.58 30.97 -15.11
CA GLY A 143 -5.55 30.40 -13.76
C GLY A 143 -4.20 29.79 -13.42
N THR A 144 -4.17 28.49 -13.14
CA THR A 144 -2.96 27.76 -12.74
C THR A 144 -2.63 26.66 -13.72
N LEU A 145 -1.38 26.61 -14.20
CA LEU A 145 -0.83 25.43 -14.83
C LEU A 145 -0.40 24.44 -13.75
N LEU A 146 -1.15 23.35 -13.60
CA LEU A 146 -0.81 22.24 -12.72
C LEU A 146 -0.17 21.12 -13.55
N ARG A 147 0.98 20.62 -13.10
CA ARG A 147 1.62 19.42 -13.63
C ARG A 147 1.85 18.44 -12.50
N THR A 148 1.73 17.16 -12.82
CA THR A 148 1.89 16.08 -11.86
C THR A 148 2.78 14.98 -12.46
N SER A 149 3.56 14.34 -11.59
CA SER A 149 4.30 13.12 -11.89
C SER A 149 4.17 12.16 -10.73
N LEU A 150 4.00 10.88 -11.05
CA LEU A 150 3.85 9.82 -10.07
C LEU A 150 4.53 8.56 -10.57
N GLU A 151 5.39 7.95 -9.75
CA GLU A 151 5.86 6.59 -9.92
C GLU A 151 5.43 5.75 -8.72
N ILE A 152 4.85 4.57 -8.99
CA ILE A 152 4.43 3.61 -7.98
C ILE A 152 5.20 2.31 -8.15
N CYS A 153 5.80 1.83 -7.06
CA CYS A 153 6.40 0.52 -6.93
C CYS A 153 5.56 -0.39 -6.03
N LEU A 154 5.35 -1.65 -6.44
CA LEU A 154 4.67 -2.68 -5.67
C LEU A 154 5.44 -4.01 -5.68
N ASP A 155 5.63 -4.57 -4.50
CA ASP A 155 6.27 -5.85 -4.27
C ASP A 155 5.20 -6.95 -4.14
N LEU A 156 5.01 -7.74 -5.19
CA LEU A 156 3.96 -8.76 -5.27
C LEU A 156 4.55 -10.18 -5.34
N PRO A 157 3.87 -11.19 -4.75
CA PRO A 157 4.24 -12.60 -4.89
C PRO A 157 3.75 -13.14 -6.24
N LEU A 158 4.33 -12.59 -7.31
CA LEU A 158 4.06 -12.92 -8.71
C LEU A 158 5.40 -13.12 -9.44
N PRO A 159 5.46 -14.00 -10.45
CA PRO A 159 6.68 -14.21 -11.20
C PRO A 159 7.01 -13.00 -12.09
N ARG A 160 8.30 -12.75 -12.33
CA ARG A 160 8.79 -11.71 -13.25
C ARG A 160 8.21 -11.81 -14.67
N LEU A 161 7.85 -13.02 -15.11
CA LEU A 161 7.21 -13.20 -16.43
C LEU A 161 5.86 -12.47 -16.53
N SER A 162 5.21 -12.20 -15.39
CA SER A 162 3.94 -11.47 -15.33
C SER A 162 4.08 -9.94 -15.41
N SER A 163 5.29 -9.38 -15.50
CA SER A 163 5.52 -7.93 -15.41
C SER A 163 4.68 -7.11 -16.37
N LYS A 164 4.52 -7.51 -17.64
CA LYS A 164 3.70 -6.75 -18.60
C LYS A 164 2.24 -6.66 -18.18
N ALA A 165 1.66 -7.78 -17.73
CA ALA A 165 0.26 -7.81 -17.29
C ALA A 165 0.07 -7.01 -16.00
N VAL A 166 0.97 -7.17 -15.02
CA VAL A 166 0.93 -6.43 -13.75
C VAL A 166 1.07 -4.92 -13.99
N THR A 167 2.07 -4.48 -14.76
CA THR A 167 2.26 -3.07 -15.09
C THR A 167 1.06 -2.49 -15.84
N ALA A 168 0.44 -3.24 -16.76
CA ALA A 168 -0.78 -2.78 -17.44
C ALA A 168 -1.96 -2.62 -16.47
N THR A 169 -2.16 -3.56 -15.54
CA THR A 169 -3.18 -3.44 -14.50
C THR A 169 -2.90 -2.26 -13.56
N MET A 170 -1.64 -2.09 -13.11
CA MET A 170 -1.24 -0.96 -12.28
C MET A 170 -1.50 0.38 -12.99
N LYS A 171 -1.13 0.51 -14.27
CA LYS A 171 -1.43 1.71 -15.08
C LYS A 171 -2.92 2.00 -15.16
N GLY A 172 -3.77 0.98 -15.31
CA GLY A 172 -5.22 1.16 -15.30
C GLY A 172 -5.75 1.68 -13.96
N VAL A 173 -5.22 1.17 -12.84
CA VAL A 173 -5.56 1.67 -11.49
C VAL A 173 -5.09 3.11 -11.31
N VAL A 174 -3.84 3.41 -11.67
CA VAL A 174 -3.24 4.75 -11.58
C VAL A 174 -4.02 5.76 -12.43
N GLY A 175 -4.34 5.42 -13.68
CA GLY A 175 -5.14 6.29 -14.55
C GLY A 175 -6.51 6.60 -13.92
N LYS A 176 -7.21 5.57 -13.44
CA LYS A 176 -8.50 5.77 -12.75
C LYS A 176 -8.37 6.63 -11.48
N MET A 177 -7.29 6.46 -10.72
CA MET A 177 -7.03 7.30 -9.54
C MET A 177 -6.79 8.75 -9.96
N GLY A 178 -5.96 8.99 -10.98
CA GLY A 178 -5.67 10.31 -11.53
C GLY A 178 -6.91 11.02 -12.05
N ASP A 179 -7.72 10.36 -12.88
CA ASP A 179 -8.95 10.91 -13.45
C ASP A 179 -9.90 11.39 -12.34
N ARG A 180 -10.09 10.57 -11.31
CA ARG A 180 -11.00 10.88 -10.20
C ARG A 180 -10.45 11.92 -9.25
N PHE A 181 -9.14 11.89 -9.01
CA PHE A 181 -8.48 12.95 -8.27
C PHE A 181 -8.66 14.30 -8.97
N ALA A 182 -8.44 14.36 -10.27
CA ALA A 182 -8.64 15.58 -11.07
C ALA A 182 -10.09 16.06 -11.02
N ASP A 183 -11.08 15.17 -11.23
CA ASP A 183 -12.51 15.50 -11.13
C ASP A 183 -12.86 16.10 -9.76
N ASN A 184 -12.38 15.47 -8.68
CA ASN A 184 -12.66 15.87 -7.30
C ASN A 184 -11.97 17.20 -6.94
N LEU A 185 -10.74 17.40 -7.41
CA LEU A 185 -10.00 18.65 -7.25
C LEU A 185 -10.75 19.81 -7.89
N LEU A 186 -11.14 19.67 -9.16
CA LEU A 186 -11.91 20.68 -9.88
C LEU A 186 -13.25 20.97 -9.19
N ALA A 187 -13.96 19.93 -8.75
CA ALA A 187 -15.23 20.09 -8.05
C ALA A 187 -15.09 20.85 -6.73
N ARG A 188 -14.05 20.56 -5.94
CA ARG A 188 -13.79 21.22 -4.65
C ARG A 188 -13.39 22.68 -4.81
N LEU A 189 -12.66 22.99 -5.89
CA LEU A 189 -12.27 24.34 -6.26
C LEU A 189 -13.39 25.14 -6.94
N GLY A 190 -14.47 24.48 -7.38
CA GLY A 190 -15.46 25.11 -8.27
C GLY A 190 -14.85 25.55 -9.61
N ALA A 191 -13.78 24.88 -10.05
CA ALA A 191 -12.97 25.23 -11.21
C ALA A 191 -13.27 24.34 -12.42
N ARG A 192 -12.68 24.69 -13.56
CA ARG A 192 -12.68 23.89 -14.79
C ARG A 192 -11.28 23.80 -15.37
N GLU A 193 -11.01 22.73 -16.09
CA GLU A 193 -9.87 22.64 -17.01
C GLU A 193 -10.17 23.45 -18.29
N VAL A 194 -9.13 24.05 -18.88
CA VAL A 194 -9.22 24.90 -20.09
C VAL A 194 -8.29 24.45 -21.20
#